data_AF-A0A942T3V6-F1
#
_entry.id   AF-A0A942T3V6-F1
#
_cell.length_a   1.000
_cell.length_b   1.000
_cell.length_c   1.000
_cell.angle_alpha   90.00
_cell.angle_beta   90.00
_cell.angle_gamma   90.00
#
_symmetry.space_group_name_H-M   'P 1'
#
loop_
_entity.id
_entity.type
_entity.pdbx_description
1 polymer ?
#
loop_
_entity_poly.entity_id
_entity_poly.type
_entity_poly.pdbx_seq_one_letter_code
_entity_poly.pdbx_strand_id
1 'polypeptide(L)'
;MQFYYGQQMPLRILDEAEFWKHQEEEHTVVIRELVKGLEPEFVDALKKWEAALAETHQQVVRYIETVIRSGANVTNELHQHVIQLISYCLQESLSFIRLCEQIKNESAAVSGNPTAKVVLVHIIRESEYFTGIAQALLYNTQTTT
;
A
#
# COMPACT_ATOMS: atom_id res chain seq x y z
N MET A 1 -1.02 -3.69 14.17
CA MET A 1 -0.02 -4.19 15.14
C MET A 1 0.99 -3.08 15.33
N GLN A 2 1.31 -2.64 16.56
CA GLN A 2 2.38 -1.65 16.75
C GLN A 2 3.57 -2.31 17.39
N PHE A 3 4.68 -2.37 16.66
CA PHE A 3 5.95 -2.77 17.23
C PHE A 3 6.92 -1.60 17.26
N TYR A 4 7.62 -1.44 18.38
CA TYR A 4 8.68 -0.44 18.56
C TYR A 4 10.02 -1.16 18.46
N TYR A 5 10.73 -1.00 17.35
CA TYR A 5 12.03 -1.65 17.13
C TYR A 5 13.11 -0.64 16.71
N GLY A 6 13.64 0.11 17.68
CA GLY A 6 15.00 0.70 17.70
C GLY A 6 15.55 1.40 16.43
N GLN A 7 16.87 1.25 16.20
CA GLN A 7 17.68 1.96 15.19
C GLN A 7 17.65 1.33 13.77
N GLN A 8 16.82 0.34 13.47
CA GLN A 8 16.82 -0.41 12.20
C GLN A 8 15.91 0.21 11.11
N MET A 9 16.08 1.51 10.87
CA MET A 9 15.09 2.31 10.15
C MET A 9 15.04 2.23 8.60
N PRO A 10 15.94 1.55 7.85
CA PRO A 10 15.67 1.25 6.44
C PRO A 10 14.89 -0.05 6.20
N LEU A 11 15.14 -1.09 7.02
CA LEU A 11 14.50 -2.41 6.85
C LEU A 11 13.03 -2.39 7.28
N ARG A 12 12.74 -1.71 8.40
CA ARG A 12 11.38 -1.66 8.97
C ARG A 12 10.34 -1.14 7.99
N ILE A 13 10.68 -0.13 7.19
CA ILE A 13 9.71 0.45 6.26
C ILE A 13 9.49 -0.42 5.03
N LEU A 14 10.49 -1.20 4.65
CA LEU A 14 10.31 -2.18 3.60
C LEU A 14 9.39 -3.32 4.07
N ASP A 15 9.51 -3.77 5.33
CA ASP A 15 8.59 -4.78 5.89
C ASP A 15 7.13 -4.28 5.93
N GLU A 16 6.90 -3.03 6.36
CA GLU A 16 5.57 -2.42 6.34
C GLU A 16 5.06 -2.27 4.90
N ALA A 17 5.92 -1.82 3.97
CA ALA A 17 5.53 -1.72 2.56
C ALA A 17 5.20 -3.08 1.96
N GLU A 18 5.96 -4.14 2.25
CA GLU A 18 5.68 -5.50 1.76
C GLU A 18 4.28 -5.93 2.21
N PHE A 19 4.03 -5.85 3.51
CA PHE A 19 2.75 -6.25 4.10
C PHE A 19 1.58 -5.47 3.47
N TRP A 20 1.68 -4.14 3.41
CA TRP A 20 0.56 -3.31 2.97
C TRP A 20 0.34 -3.35 1.46
N LYS A 21 1.39 -3.49 0.64
CA LYS A 21 1.22 -3.68 -0.81
C LYS A 21 0.51 -5.00 -1.11
N HIS A 22 0.85 -6.07 -0.38
CA HIS A 22 0.15 -7.34 -0.51
C HIS A 22 -1.30 -7.26 -0.03
N GLN A 23 -1.56 -6.62 1.12
CA GLN A 23 -2.95 -6.42 1.61
C GLN A 23 -3.80 -5.63 0.60
N GLU A 24 -3.27 -4.55 0.03
CA GLU A 24 -4.00 -3.75 -0.97
C GLU A 24 -4.26 -4.54 -2.26
N GLU A 25 -3.30 -5.36 -2.70
CA GLU A 25 -3.47 -6.31 -3.81
C GLU A 25 -4.65 -7.26 -3.53
N GLU A 26 -4.67 -7.91 -2.37
CA GLU A 26 -5.75 -8.82 -1.96
C GLU A 26 -7.10 -8.09 -1.83
N HIS A 27 -7.09 -6.85 -1.34
CA HIS A 27 -8.30 -6.02 -1.23
C HIS A 27 -8.96 -5.77 -2.59
N THR A 28 -8.18 -5.71 -3.68
CA THR A 28 -8.78 -5.61 -5.02
C THR A 28 -9.65 -6.83 -5.35
N VAL A 29 -9.23 -8.03 -4.94
CA VAL A 29 -9.95 -9.29 -5.13
C VAL A 29 -11.18 -9.30 -4.22
N VAL A 30 -11.00 -8.97 -2.94
CA VAL A 30 -12.08 -8.92 -1.94
C VAL A 30 -13.25 -8.04 -2.44
N ILE A 31 -12.96 -6.86 -2.98
CA ILE A 31 -14.00 -5.96 -3.50
C ILE A 31 -14.78 -6.61 -4.66
N ARG A 32 -14.08 -7.23 -5.62
CA ARG A 32 -14.73 -7.87 -6.79
C ARG A 32 -15.57 -9.09 -6.41
N GLU A 33 -15.10 -9.89 -5.45
CA GLU A 33 -15.80 -11.10 -5.01
C GLU A 33 -16.99 -10.78 -4.08
N LEU A 34 -16.89 -9.71 -3.29
CA LEU A 34 -17.94 -9.29 -2.36
C LEU A 34 -19.11 -8.58 -3.07
N VAL A 35 -18.81 -7.74 -4.07
CA VAL A 35 -19.81 -6.85 -4.70
C VAL A 35 -20.36 -7.48 -5.97
N LYS A 36 -21.43 -8.27 -5.83
CA LYS A 36 -22.14 -8.84 -6.98
C LYS A 36 -22.71 -7.73 -7.88
N GLY A 37 -22.43 -7.84 -9.18
CA GLY A 37 -22.92 -6.88 -10.16
C GLY A 37 -22.19 -5.54 -10.13
N LEU A 38 -20.99 -5.48 -9.56
CA LEU A 38 -20.12 -4.31 -9.67
C LEU A 38 -19.94 -3.91 -11.14
N GLU A 39 -19.96 -2.60 -11.38
CA GLU A 39 -19.92 -2.02 -12.72
C GLU A 39 -18.61 -2.39 -13.45
N PRO A 40 -18.66 -2.68 -14.77
CA PRO A 40 -17.50 -3.15 -15.52
C PRO A 40 -16.27 -2.25 -15.40
N GLU A 41 -16.46 -0.92 -15.40
CA GLU A 41 -15.39 0.05 -15.24
C GLU A 41 -14.64 -0.09 -13.91
N PHE A 42 -15.35 -0.40 -12.82
CA PHE A 42 -14.74 -0.63 -11.52
C PHE A 42 -14.08 -2.01 -11.45
N VAL A 43 -14.69 -3.03 -12.04
CA VAL A 43 -14.07 -4.37 -12.16
C VAL A 43 -12.74 -4.29 -12.91
N ASP A 44 -12.72 -3.59 -14.04
CA ASP A 44 -11.52 -3.43 -14.87
C ASP A 44 -10.47 -2.56 -14.17
N ALA A 45 -10.88 -1.50 -13.46
CA ALA A 45 -9.98 -0.71 -12.63
C ALA A 45 -9.33 -1.58 -11.54
N LEU A 46 -10.11 -2.38 -10.81
CA LEU A 46 -9.60 -3.24 -9.74
C LEU A 46 -8.62 -4.30 -10.26
N LYS A 47 -8.83 -4.86 -11.45
CA LYS A 47 -7.86 -5.80 -12.06
C LYS A 47 -6.54 -5.13 -12.43
N LYS A 48 -6.60 -3.89 -12.93
CA LYS A 48 -5.37 -3.12 -13.21
C LYS A 48 -4.63 -2.77 -11.92
N TRP A 49 -5.37 -2.42 -10.88
CA TRP A 49 -4.82 -2.16 -9.56
C TRP A 49 -4.17 -3.39 -8.94
N GLU A 50 -4.80 -4.56 -9.04
CA GLU A 50 -4.21 -5.83 -8.59
C GLU A 50 -2.83 -6.05 -9.21
N ALA A 51 -2.74 -5.92 -10.55
CA ALA A 51 -1.47 -6.12 -11.26
C ALA A 51 -0.41 -5.07 -10.87
N ALA A 52 -0.80 -3.80 -10.72
CA ALA A 52 0.11 -2.74 -10.32
C ALA A 52 0.64 -2.94 -8.89
N LEU A 53 -0.25 -3.24 -7.95
CA LEU A 53 0.10 -3.50 -6.54
C LEU A 53 0.98 -4.74 -6.40
N ALA A 54 0.68 -5.80 -7.15
CA ALA A 54 1.50 -7.01 -7.22
C ALA A 54 2.92 -6.71 -7.75
N GLU A 55 3.04 -5.86 -8.77
CA GLU A 55 4.35 -5.43 -9.28
C GLU A 55 5.14 -4.65 -8.23
N THR A 56 4.49 -3.70 -7.55
CA THR A 56 5.10 -2.91 -6.49
C THR A 56 5.51 -3.77 -5.30
N HIS A 57 4.65 -4.70 -4.87
CA HIS A 57 4.96 -5.68 -3.82
C HIS A 57 6.22 -6.48 -4.17
N GLN A 58 6.32 -7.01 -5.40
CA GLN A 58 7.52 -7.73 -5.83
C GLN A 58 8.77 -6.84 -5.86
N GLN A 59 8.64 -5.56 -6.20
CA GLN A 59 9.76 -4.61 -6.10
C GLN A 59 10.22 -4.45 -4.64
N VAL A 60 9.29 -4.27 -3.70
CA VAL A 60 9.60 -4.17 -2.27
C VAL A 60 10.36 -5.40 -1.77
N VAL A 61 9.88 -6.60 -2.09
CA VAL A 61 10.56 -7.86 -1.72
C VAL A 61 12.00 -7.92 -2.25
N ARG A 62 12.24 -7.48 -3.51
CA ARG A 62 13.61 -7.42 -4.07
C ARG A 62 14.51 -6.44 -3.31
N TYR A 63 13.98 -5.32 -2.85
CA TYR A 63 14.72 -4.36 -2.04
C TYR A 63 15.02 -4.91 -0.64
N ILE A 64 14.09 -5.62 0.00
CA ILE A 64 14.32 -6.33 1.27
C ILE A 64 15.51 -7.27 1.13
N GLU A 65 15.51 -8.14 0.13
CA GLU A 65 16.61 -9.08 -0.13
C GLU A 65 17.95 -8.37 -0.37
N THR A 66 17.91 -7.26 -1.11
CA THR A 66 19.12 -6.46 -1.40
C THR A 66 19.70 -5.86 -0.11
N VAL A 67 18.84 -5.28 0.75
CA VAL A 67 19.28 -4.69 2.03
C VAL A 67 19.80 -5.78 2.98
N ILE A 68 19.11 -6.92 3.10
CA ILE A 68 19.56 -8.06 3.91
C ILE A 68 20.95 -8.53 3.47
N ARG A 69 21.16 -8.71 2.16
CA ARG A 69 22.45 -9.17 1.61
C ARG A 69 23.56 -8.14 1.71
N SER A 70 23.23 -6.86 1.82
CA SER A 70 24.21 -5.78 2.03
C SER A 70 24.79 -5.79 3.46
N GLY A 71 24.11 -6.41 4.43
CA GLY A 71 24.57 -6.51 5.81
C GLY A 71 24.85 -5.14 6.43
N ALA A 72 26.04 -4.96 7.03
CA ALA A 72 26.44 -3.68 7.62
C ALA A 72 26.82 -2.60 6.59
N ASN A 73 26.87 -2.93 5.29
CA ASN A 73 27.38 -2.06 4.23
C ASN A 73 26.25 -1.48 3.35
N VAL A 74 25.12 -1.10 3.95
CA VAL A 74 24.06 -0.37 3.22
C VAL A 74 24.62 0.98 2.79
N THR A 75 24.77 1.16 1.47
CA THR A 75 25.29 2.41 0.92
C THR A 75 24.26 3.52 1.00
N ASN A 76 24.72 4.77 1.02
CA ASN A 76 23.82 5.93 0.94
C ASN A 76 22.95 5.89 -0.32
N GLU A 77 23.47 5.36 -1.44
CA GLU A 77 22.72 5.20 -2.67
C GLU A 77 21.56 4.20 -2.51
N LEU A 78 21.82 3.02 -1.94
CA LEU A 78 20.77 2.04 -1.64
C LEU A 78 19.72 2.63 -0.70
N HIS A 79 20.14 3.40 0.30
CA HIS A 79 19.22 4.11 1.18
C HIS A 79 18.32 5.09 0.41
N GLN A 80 18.87 5.90 -0.49
CA GLN A 80 18.07 6.84 -1.30
C GLN A 80 17.07 6.11 -2.21
N HIS A 81 17.47 4.98 -2.81
CA HIS A 81 16.55 4.17 -3.60
C HIS A 81 15.39 3.60 -2.77
N VAL A 82 15.66 3.16 -1.53
CA VAL A 82 14.60 2.73 -0.60
C VAL A 82 13.64 3.89 -0.32
N ILE A 83 14.13 5.09 -0.01
CA ILE A 83 13.28 6.26 0.24
C ILE A 83 12.42 6.63 -0.97
N GLN A 84 12.96 6.52 -2.19
CA GLN A 84 12.20 6.73 -3.43
C GLN A 84 11.10 5.68 -3.60
N LEU A 85 11.40 4.41 -3.36
CA LEU A 85 10.41 3.33 -3.40
C LEU A 85 9.28 3.55 -2.39
N ILE A 86 9.59 3.96 -1.17
CA ILE A 86 8.57 4.24 -0.14
C ILE A 86 7.72 5.45 -0.53
N SER A 87 8.33 6.49 -1.11
CA SER A 87 7.59 7.63 -1.66
C SER A 87 6.62 7.19 -2.76
N TYR A 88 7.04 6.27 -3.63
CA TYR A 88 6.17 5.68 -4.63
C TYR A 88 5.02 4.89 -4.01
N CYS A 89 5.30 3.98 -3.06
CA CYS A 89 4.28 3.18 -2.35
C CYS A 89 3.23 4.08 -1.68
N LEU A 90 3.65 5.20 -1.09
CA LEU A 90 2.74 6.20 -0.50
C LEU A 90 1.80 6.78 -1.57
N GLN A 91 2.33 7.23 -2.70
CA GLN A 91 1.50 7.82 -3.77
C GLN A 91 0.54 6.78 -4.38
N GLU A 92 1.00 5.55 -4.51
CA GLU A 92 0.21 4.43 -4.98
C GLU A 92 -0.96 4.15 -4.01
N SER A 93 -0.71 4.01 -2.70
CA SER A 93 -1.77 3.81 -1.70
C SER A 93 -2.77 4.96 -1.64
N LEU A 94 -2.31 6.22 -1.72
CA LEU A 94 -3.20 7.39 -1.80
C LEU A 94 -4.10 7.33 -3.04
N SER A 95 -3.60 6.79 -4.15
CA SER A 95 -4.35 6.64 -5.39
C SER A 95 -5.33 5.46 -5.32
N PHE A 96 -4.95 4.36 -4.68
CA PHE A 96 -5.82 3.22 -4.41
C PHE A 96 -6.98 3.60 -3.47
N ILE A 97 -6.71 4.39 -2.42
CA ILE A 97 -7.74 4.95 -1.52
C ILE A 97 -8.77 5.76 -2.33
N ARG A 98 -8.32 6.59 -3.28
CA ARG A 98 -9.23 7.36 -4.15
C ARG A 98 -10.13 6.46 -4.98
N LEU A 99 -9.61 5.36 -5.53
CA LEU A 99 -10.45 4.38 -6.22
C LEU A 99 -11.49 3.77 -5.26
N CYS A 100 -11.08 3.36 -4.06
CA CYS A 100 -11.99 2.78 -3.07
C CYS A 100 -13.09 3.76 -2.67
N GLU A 101 -12.77 5.04 -2.50
CA GLU A 101 -13.73 6.11 -2.26
C GLU A 101 -14.70 6.28 -3.44
N GLN A 102 -14.22 6.28 -4.68
CA GLN A 102 -15.08 6.33 -5.87
C GLN A 102 -16.05 5.16 -5.92
N ILE A 103 -15.55 3.92 -5.74
CA ILE A 103 -16.40 2.72 -5.70
C ILE A 103 -17.44 2.85 -4.58
N LYS A 104 -17.04 3.28 -3.38
CA LYS A 104 -17.94 3.44 -2.23
C LYS A 104 -19.06 4.44 -2.48
N ASN A 105 -18.76 5.55 -3.15
CA ASN A 105 -19.66 6.69 -3.28
C ASN A 105 -20.47 6.69 -4.59
N GLU A 106 -19.95 6.07 -5.66
CA GLU A 106 -20.49 6.19 -7.01
C GLU A 106 -21.07 4.87 -7.55
N SER A 107 -20.66 3.70 -7.02
CA SER A 107 -21.22 2.42 -7.45
C SER A 107 -22.67 2.24 -7.00
N ALA A 108 -23.56 1.98 -7.94
CA ALA A 108 -24.94 1.58 -7.69
C ALA A 108 -24.98 0.21 -6.99
N ALA A 109 -24.10 -0.72 -7.37
CA ALA A 109 -24.00 -2.03 -6.74
C ALA A 109 -23.61 -1.95 -5.26
N VAL A 110 -22.72 -1.01 -4.90
CA VAL A 110 -22.34 -0.75 -3.50
C VAL A 110 -23.40 0.05 -2.75
N SER A 111 -24.09 0.98 -3.42
CA SER A 111 -25.07 1.86 -2.76
C SER A 111 -26.16 1.08 -1.99
N GLY A 112 -26.65 -0.01 -2.59
CA GLY A 112 -27.64 -0.91 -1.99
C GLY A 112 -27.08 -2.01 -1.07
N ASN A 113 -25.76 -2.06 -0.85
CA ASN A 113 -25.09 -3.13 -0.11
C ASN A 113 -24.34 -2.59 1.13
N PRO A 114 -24.98 -2.59 2.32
CA PRO A 114 -24.36 -2.10 3.55
C PRO A 114 -23.07 -2.82 3.93
N THR A 115 -22.99 -4.13 3.69
CA THR A 115 -21.79 -4.93 3.97
C THR A 115 -20.61 -4.48 3.09
N ALA A 116 -20.84 -4.28 1.80
CA ALA A 116 -19.83 -3.76 0.88
C ALA A 116 -19.30 -2.38 1.33
N LYS A 117 -20.20 -1.50 1.78
CA LYS A 117 -19.81 -0.19 2.33
C LYS A 117 -18.92 -0.31 3.56
N VAL A 118 -19.27 -1.19 4.51
CA VAL A 118 -18.45 -1.42 5.71
C VAL A 118 -17.07 -1.95 5.35
N VAL A 119 -16.99 -2.89 4.41
CA VAL A 119 -15.72 -3.47 3.95
C VAL A 119 -14.86 -2.43 3.24
N LEU A 120 -15.43 -1.62 2.34
CA LEU A 120 -14.67 -0.54 1.68
C LEU A 120 -14.13 0.50 2.68
N VAL A 121 -14.94 0.87 3.69
CA VAL A 121 -14.48 1.78 4.77
C VAL A 121 -13.33 1.16 5.56
N HIS A 122 -13.36 -0.15 5.78
CA HIS A 122 -12.27 -0.86 6.45
C HIS A 122 -10.98 -0.86 5.61
N ILE A 123 -11.08 -1.22 4.34
CA ILE A 123 -9.95 -1.22 3.37
C ILE A 123 -9.31 0.18 3.28
N ILE A 124 -10.13 1.23 3.19
CA ILE A 124 -9.65 2.62 3.14
C ILE A 124 -8.87 2.95 4.41
N ARG A 125 -9.41 2.65 5.59
CA ARG A 125 -8.75 2.94 6.87
C ARG A 125 -7.42 2.20 7.03
N GLU A 126 -7.36 0.96 6.58
CA GLU A 126 -6.13 0.17 6.61
C GLU A 126 -5.06 0.74 5.68
N SER A 127 -5.46 1.14 4.47
CA SER A 127 -4.55 1.81 3.53
C SER A 127 -4.08 3.17 4.10
N GLU A 128 -4.98 3.94 4.73
CA GLU A 128 -4.64 5.21 5.40
C GLU A 128 -3.61 5.01 6.52
N TYR A 129 -3.71 3.92 7.28
CA TYR A 129 -2.73 3.58 8.31
C TYR A 129 -1.32 3.45 7.73
N PHE A 130 -1.17 2.73 6.61
CA PHE A 130 0.10 2.65 5.90
C PHE A 130 0.59 4.03 5.43
N THR A 131 -0.30 4.83 4.83
CA THR A 131 0.10 6.18 4.37
C THR A 131 0.61 7.05 5.52
N GLY A 132 0.04 6.95 6.72
CA GLY A 132 0.52 7.65 7.91
C GLY A 132 1.91 7.21 8.35
N ILE A 133 2.19 5.89 8.31
CA ILE A 133 3.53 5.34 8.58
C ILE A 133 4.54 5.89 7.56
N ALA A 134 4.23 5.75 6.27
CA ALA A 134 5.13 6.16 5.20
C ALA A 134 5.43 7.67 5.26
N GLN A 135 4.41 8.51 5.49
CA GLN A 135 4.59 9.96 5.65
C GLN A 135 5.51 10.29 6.82
N ALA A 136 5.24 9.76 8.02
CA ALA A 136 6.03 10.06 9.22
C ALA A 136 7.53 9.77 9.01
N LEU A 137 7.84 8.70 8.27
CA LEU A 137 9.21 8.30 7.95
C LEU A 137 9.87 9.23 6.93
N LEU A 138 9.16 9.56 5.85
CA LEU A 138 9.66 10.48 4.83
C LEU A 138 9.92 11.88 5.41
N TYR A 139 9.04 12.36 6.29
CA TYR A 139 9.25 13.63 7.01
C TYR A 139 10.50 13.61 7.91
N ASN A 140 10.71 12.54 8.68
CA ASN A 140 11.87 12.42 9.56
C ASN A 140 13.20 12.31 8.79
N THR A 141 13.17 11.78 7.57
CA THR A 141 14.35 11.68 6.71
C THR A 141 14.78 13.05 6.15
N GLN A 142 13.86 14.00 6.02
CA GLN A 142 14.14 15.36 5.52
C GLN A 142 14.73 16.29 6.59
N THR A 143 14.53 16.00 7.89
CA THR A 143 14.98 16.86 8.99
C THR A 143 16.36 16.50 9.54
N THR A 144 16.98 15.43 9.02
CA THR A 144 18.31 14.94 9.45
C THR A 144 19.47 15.33 8.52
N THR A 145 19.21 16.17 7.52
CA THR A 145 20.22 16.81 6.64
C THR A 145 20.47 18.25 7.05
#